data_AF-A0A9K3DBG4-F1
#
_entry.id   AF-A0A9K3DBG4-F1
#
_cell.length_a   1.000
_cell.length_b   1.000
_cell.length_c   1.000
_cell.angle_alpha   90.00
_cell.angle_beta   90.00
_cell.angle_gamma   90.00
#
_symmetry.space_group_name_H-M   'P 1'
#
loop_
_entity.id
_entity.type
_entity.pdbx_description
1 polymer ?
#
loop_
_entity_poly.entity_id
_entity_poly.type
_entity_poly.pdbx_seq_one_letter_code
_entity_poly.pdbx_strand_id
1 'polypeptide(L)'
;ERGVFFSLNVTCVDDLCRKIVKSKYGVIRIPKLELELEQPRGYLTAVEGILQETHDNITERMREALPQMAENEDVRTQVTQIQGFLMKLQELIDIETSFVVELDDPSGNSLSL
;
A
#
# COMPACT_ATOMS: atom_id res chain seq x y z
N GLU A 1 24.70 4.76 -11.54
CA GLU A 1 24.29 3.66 -10.63
C GLU A 1 23.42 2.68 -11.41
N ARG A 2 23.29 1.42 -10.96
CA ARG A 2 22.36 0.44 -11.54
C ARG A 2 21.12 0.41 -10.63
N GLY A 3 19.92 0.46 -11.20
CA GLY A 3 18.67 0.37 -10.44
C GLY A 3 18.62 -0.90 -9.60
N VAL A 4 17.83 -0.86 -8.52
CA VAL A 4 17.59 -1.99 -7.63
C VAL A 4 16.13 -2.38 -7.70
N PHE A 5 15.89 -3.68 -7.82
CA PHE A 5 14.57 -4.28 -7.67
C PHE A 5 14.62 -5.29 -6.55
N PHE A 6 13.64 -5.26 -5.66
CA PHE A 6 13.45 -6.30 -4.66
C PHE A 6 12.00 -6.70 -4.53
N SER A 7 11.83 -7.96 -4.17
CA SER A 7 10.53 -8.61 -3.96
C SER A 7 10.56 -9.34 -2.64
N LEU A 8 9.60 -9.04 -1.78
CA LEU A 8 9.42 -9.64 -0.47
C LEU A 8 8.11 -10.43 -0.47
N ASN A 9 8.21 -11.73 -0.24
CA ASN A 9 7.04 -12.57 0.01
C ASN A 9 6.68 -12.49 1.50
N VAL A 10 5.50 -11.97 1.80
CA VAL A 10 4.98 -11.79 3.15
C VAL A 10 4.10 -13.00 3.47
N THR A 11 4.53 -13.81 4.43
CA THR A 11 3.87 -15.07 4.78
C THR A 11 3.54 -15.21 6.26
N CYS A 12 4.14 -14.37 7.10
CA CYS A 12 3.89 -14.33 8.53
C CYS A 12 3.93 -12.90 9.06
N VAL A 13 3.52 -12.72 10.32
CA VAL A 13 3.53 -11.41 10.99
C VAL A 13 4.94 -10.82 11.08
N ASP A 14 5.98 -11.63 11.27
CA ASP A 14 7.37 -11.13 11.31
C ASP A 14 7.81 -10.48 9.99
N ASP A 15 7.26 -10.95 8.85
CA ASP A 15 7.54 -10.34 7.54
C ASP A 15 6.93 -8.92 7.44
N LEU A 16 5.84 -8.62 8.17
CA LEU A 16 5.26 -7.28 8.22
C LEU A 16 6.18 -6.26 8.90
N CYS A 17 7.01 -6.71 9.84
CA CYS A 17 7.95 -5.87 10.56
C CYS A 17 9.23 -5.55 9.77
N ARG A 18 9.43 -6.15 8.58
CA ARG A 18 10.60 -5.88 7.74
C ARG A 18 10.63 -4.43 7.28
N LYS A 19 11.81 -3.84 7.33
CA LYS A 19 11.97 -2.41 7.02
C LYS A 19 12.28 -2.22 5.54
N ILE A 20 11.66 -1.18 4.99
CA ILE A 20 11.86 -0.73 3.62
C ILE A 20 12.41 0.69 3.68
N VAL A 21 13.61 0.87 3.14
CA VAL A 21 14.21 2.18 2.87
C VAL A 21 13.99 2.48 1.39
N LYS A 22 13.05 3.37 1.09
CA LYS A 22 12.74 3.81 -0.27
C LYS A 22 13.41 5.15 -0.56
N SER A 23 14.06 5.29 -1.71
CA SER A 23 14.52 6.58 -2.21
C SER A 23 13.35 7.40 -2.79
N LYS A 24 13.57 8.66 -3.17
CA LYS A 24 12.53 9.49 -3.83
C LYS A 24 12.04 8.93 -5.17
N TYR A 25 12.84 8.11 -5.85
CA TYR A 25 12.51 7.56 -7.17
C TYR A 25 12.00 6.13 -7.11
N GLY A 26 12.03 5.51 -5.93
CA GLY A 26 11.51 4.17 -5.72
C GLY A 26 9.99 4.12 -5.73
N VAL A 27 9.46 3.04 -6.29
CA VAL A 27 8.02 2.74 -6.40
C VAL A 27 7.73 1.43 -5.68
N ILE A 28 6.87 1.48 -4.66
CA ILE A 28 6.43 0.28 -3.94
C ILE A 28 5.15 -0.25 -4.59
N ARG A 29 5.08 -1.56 -4.83
CA ARG A 29 3.92 -2.24 -5.42
C ARG A 29 3.44 -3.38 -4.56
N ILE A 30 2.12 -3.54 -4.51
CA ILE A 30 1.45 -4.73 -3.99
C ILE A 30 0.56 -5.27 -5.12
N PRO A 31 1.10 -6.13 -6.02
CA PRO A 31 0.41 -6.54 -7.24
C PRO A 31 -0.97 -7.16 -6.98
N LYS A 32 -1.13 -7.85 -5.85
CA LYS A 32 -2.40 -8.47 -5.43
C LYS A 32 -3.54 -7.46 -5.22
N LEU A 33 -3.20 -6.23 -4.86
CA LEU A 33 -4.15 -5.13 -4.67
C LEU A 33 -4.15 -4.15 -5.83
N GLU A 34 -3.34 -4.38 -6.87
CA GLU A 34 -3.07 -3.39 -7.93
C GLU A 34 -2.67 -2.02 -7.35
N LEU A 35 -1.98 -2.05 -6.21
CA LEU A 35 -1.58 -0.85 -5.47
C LEU A 35 -0.17 -0.46 -5.87
N GLU A 36 0.00 0.81 -6.22
CA GLU A 36 1.29 1.45 -6.47
C GLU A 36 1.43 2.70 -5.60
N LEU A 37 2.56 2.80 -4.89
CA LEU A 37 2.83 3.87 -3.94
C LEU A 37 4.13 4.59 -4.32
N GLU A 38 3.95 5.86 -4.69
CA GLU A 38 5.04 6.81 -4.89
C GLU A 38 5.05 7.81 -3.74
N GLN A 39 6.25 8.10 -3.21
CA GLN A 39 6.42 9.11 -2.16
C GLN A 39 7.42 10.16 -2.64
N PRO A 40 7.13 11.46 -2.43
CA PRO A 40 7.93 12.57 -2.96
C PRO A 40 9.31 12.70 -2.30
N ARG A 41 9.56 11.95 -1.21
CA ARG A 41 10.80 11.99 -0.43
C ARG A 41 11.25 10.57 -0.09
N GLY A 42 12.51 10.45 0.34
CA GLY A 42 13.01 9.22 0.94
C GLY A 42 12.14 8.83 2.14
N TYR A 43 11.82 7.54 2.23
CA TYR A 43 10.79 7.03 3.15
C TYR A 43 11.31 5.75 3.79
N LEU A 44 11.40 5.75 5.12
CA LEU A 44 11.75 4.59 5.93
C LEU A 44 10.50 4.15 6.67
N THR A 45 10.08 2.92 6.43
CA THR A 45 8.89 2.34 7.05
C THR A 45 9.04 0.83 7.19
N ALA A 46 8.05 0.18 7.76
CA ALA A 46 7.87 -1.28 7.69
C ALA A 46 6.74 -1.63 6.71
N VAL A 47 6.65 -2.90 6.30
CA VAL A 47 5.54 -3.35 5.44
C VAL A 47 4.19 -3.07 6.10
N GLU A 48 4.06 -3.36 7.40
CA GLU A 48 2.86 -3.03 8.19
C GLU A 48 2.49 -1.55 8.09
N GLY A 49 3.47 -0.66 8.29
CA GLY A 49 3.27 0.77 8.27
C GLY A 49 2.74 1.26 6.93
N ILE A 50 3.20 0.67 5.82
CA ILE A 50 2.70 0.98 4.47
C ILE A 50 1.22 0.61 4.34
N LEU A 51 0.85 -0.59 4.77
CA LEU A 51 -0.52 -1.08 4.67
C LEU A 51 -1.45 -0.24 5.54
N GLN A 52 -1.06 0.03 6.79
CA GLN A 52 -1.87 0.80 7.74
C GLN A 52 -2.03 2.26 7.28
N GLU A 53 -0.96 2.92 6.85
CA GLU A 53 -1.02 4.29 6.34
C GLU A 53 -1.91 4.37 5.08
N THR A 54 -1.81 3.38 4.19
CA THR A 54 -2.68 3.30 3.00
C THR A 54 -4.14 3.13 3.41
N HIS A 55 -4.42 2.23 4.35
CA HIS A 55 -5.76 1.96 4.86
C HIS A 55 -6.39 3.22 5.46
N ASP A 56 -5.66 3.90 6.34
CA ASP A 56 -6.16 5.08 7.06
C ASP A 56 -6.41 6.24 6.10
N ASN A 57 -5.47 6.50 5.18
CA ASN A 57 -5.61 7.55 4.17
C ASN A 57 -6.84 7.34 3.26
N ILE A 58 -7.07 6.10 2.81
CA ILE A 58 -8.22 5.78 1.95
C ILE A 58 -9.52 5.84 2.76
N THR A 59 -9.52 5.36 4.00
CA THR A 59 -10.67 5.41 4.90
C THR A 59 -11.12 6.85 5.17
N GLU A 60 -10.17 7.76 5.40
CA GLU A 60 -10.50 9.17 5.63
C GLU A 60 -11.14 9.81 4.39
N ARG A 61 -10.54 9.59 3.21
CA ARG A 61 -11.09 10.09 1.93
C ARG A 61 -12.48 9.52 1.63
N MET A 62 -12.70 8.25 1.95
CA MET A 62 -14.04 7.64 1.83
C MET A 62 -15.04 8.31 2.77
N ARG A 63 -14.64 8.59 4.02
CA ARG A 63 -15.49 9.25 5.03
C ARG A 63 -15.95 10.64 4.55
N GLU A 64 -15.06 11.40 3.94
CA GLU A 64 -15.38 12.71 3.35
C GLU A 64 -16.42 12.62 2.21
N ALA A 65 -16.48 11.49 1.50
CA ALA A 65 -17.42 11.25 0.42
C ALA A 65 -18.81 10.75 0.89
N LEU A 66 -18.92 10.19 2.10
CA LEU A 66 -20.17 9.60 2.63
C LEU A 66 -21.39 10.53 2.56
N PRO A 67 -21.29 11.84 2.89
CA PRO A 67 -22.46 12.74 2.86
C PRO A 67 -23.11 12.87 1.49
N GLN A 68 -22.35 12.67 0.41
CA GLN A 68 -22.83 12.83 -0.97
C GLN A 68 -23.44 11.54 -1.55
N MET A 69 -23.29 10.39 -0.86
CA MET A 69 -23.74 9.09 -1.38
C MET A 69 -25.25 8.98 -1.58
N ALA A 70 -26.06 9.70 -0.80
CA ALA A 70 -27.52 9.62 -0.87
C ALA A 70 -28.07 10.26 -2.16
N GLU A 71 -27.36 11.27 -2.69
CA GLU A 71 -27.82 12.11 -3.80
C GLU A 71 -27.04 11.84 -5.09
N ASN A 72 -25.89 11.16 -5.01
CA ASN A 72 -25.02 10.89 -6.14
C ASN A 72 -24.71 9.38 -6.27
N GLU A 73 -25.24 8.77 -7.33
CA GLU A 73 -25.06 7.34 -7.64
C GLU A 73 -23.60 6.98 -7.97
N ASP A 74 -22.85 7.87 -8.61
CA ASP A 74 -21.44 7.66 -8.91
C ASP A 74 -20.62 7.61 -7.61
N VAL A 75 -20.89 8.52 -6.67
CA VAL A 75 -20.24 8.53 -5.35
C VAL A 75 -20.58 7.25 -4.58
N ARG A 76 -21.84 6.81 -4.59
CA ARG A 76 -22.26 5.55 -3.96
C ARG A 76 -21.50 4.36 -4.52
N THR A 77 -21.32 4.31 -5.83
CA THR A 77 -20.58 3.24 -6.52
C THR A 77 -19.10 3.26 -6.13
N GLN A 78 -18.47 4.44 -6.12
CA GLN A 78 -17.08 4.63 -5.72
C GLN A 78 -16.85 4.19 -4.26
N VAL A 79 -17.70 4.60 -3.32
CA VAL A 79 -17.58 4.19 -1.92
C VAL A 79 -17.68 2.68 -1.78
N THR A 80 -18.60 2.02 -2.49
CA THR A 80 -18.73 0.55 -2.45
C THR A 80 -17.46 -0.15 -2.96
N GLN A 81 -16.84 0.37 -4.03
CA GLN A 81 -15.57 -0.14 -4.55
C GLN A 81 -14.43 0.06 -3.54
N ILE A 82 -14.35 1.24 -2.92
CA ILE A 82 -13.35 1.56 -1.90
C ILE A 82 -13.50 0.65 -0.68
N GLN A 83 -14.73 0.39 -0.22
CA GLN A 83 -14.99 -0.56 0.88
C GLN A 83 -14.46 -1.96 0.54
N GLY A 84 -14.73 -2.46 -0.67
CA GLY A 84 -14.19 -3.75 -1.12
C GLY A 84 -12.65 -3.77 -1.19
N PHE A 85 -12.03 -2.66 -1.56
CA PHE A 85 -10.56 -2.53 -1.52
C PHE A 85 -10.02 -2.53 -0.09
N LEU A 86 -10.63 -1.76 0.82
CA LEU A 86 -10.23 -1.70 2.23
C LEU A 86 -10.33 -3.07 2.92
N MET A 87 -11.36 -3.87 2.59
CA MET A 87 -11.47 -5.25 3.09
C MET A 87 -10.28 -6.12 2.65
N LYS A 88 -9.92 -6.09 1.35
CA LYS A 88 -8.75 -6.84 0.86
C LYS A 88 -7.44 -6.36 1.47
N LEU A 89 -7.32 -5.06 1.73
CA LEU A 89 -6.17 -4.48 2.39
C LEU A 89 -6.07 -4.96 3.85
N GLN A 90 -7.20 -5.02 4.56
CA GLN A 90 -7.28 -5.55 5.92
C GLN A 90 -6.88 -7.03 5.98
N GLU A 91 -7.30 -7.86 5.02
CA GLU A 91 -6.86 -9.27 4.90
C GLU A 91 -5.34 -9.42 4.81
N LEU A 92 -4.64 -8.44 4.21
CA LEU A 92 -3.17 -8.44 4.14
C LEU A 92 -2.52 -8.01 5.47
N ILE A 93 -3.12 -7.01 6.15
CA ILE A 93 -2.67 -6.56 7.47
C ILE A 93 -2.79 -7.70 8.49
N ASP A 94 -3.88 -8.45 8.44
CA ASP A 94 -4.15 -9.56 9.35
C ASP A 94 -3.43 -10.86 8.96
N ILE A 95 -2.68 -10.87 7.84
CA ILE A 95 -1.95 -12.03 7.29
C ILE A 95 -2.90 -13.22 7.04
N GLU A 96 -4.15 -12.96 6.69
CA GLU A 96 -5.09 -14.02 6.30
C GLU A 96 -4.67 -14.67 4.99
N THR A 97 -3.93 -13.93 4.16
CA THR A 97 -3.39 -14.44 2.90
C THR A 97 -1.99 -13.90 2.63
N SER A 98 -1.10 -14.75 2.10
CA SER A 98 0.23 -14.31 1.66
C SER A 98 0.14 -13.35 0.47
N PHE A 99 1.11 -12.45 0.38
CA PHE A 99 1.22 -11.47 -0.71
C PHE A 99 2.68 -11.08 -0.95
N VAL A 100 2.91 -10.39 -2.06
CA VAL A 100 4.23 -9.89 -2.45
C VAL A 100 4.24 -8.37 -2.37
N VAL A 101 5.31 -7.83 -1.78
CA VAL A 101 5.66 -6.41 -1.85
C VAL A 101 6.88 -6.27 -2.76
N GLU A 102 6.80 -5.39 -3.73
CA GLU A 102 7.90 -5.09 -4.64
C GLU A 102 8.37 -3.66 -4.43
N LEU A 103 9.67 -3.42 -4.50
CA LEU A 103 10.22 -2.07 -4.68
C LEU A 103 11.11 -2.06 -5.91
N ASP A 104 10.75 -1.20 -6.85
CA ASP A 104 11.56 -0.85 -8.00
C ASP A 104 12.13 0.56 -7.79
N ASP A 105 13.44 0.68 -7.67
CA ASP A 105 14.12 1.97 -7.58
C ASP A 105 15.19 2.12 -8.66
N PRO A 106 14.92 2.90 -9.73
CA PRO A 106 15.86 3.09 -10.83
C PRO A 106 17.13 3.83 -10.41
N SER A 107 17.13 4.53 -9.26
CA SER A 107 18.31 5.20 -8.74
C SER A 107 19.28 4.25 -8.03
N GLY A 108 18.81 3.07 -7.59
CA GLY A 108 19.64 2.10 -6.88
C GLY A 108 19.92 2.45 -5.41
N ASN A 109 19.24 3.45 -4.84
CA ASN A 109 19.49 3.96 -3.49
C ASN A 109 18.53 3.40 -2.43
N SER A 110 17.66 2.46 -2.80
CA SER A 110 16.72 1.81 -1.89
C SER A 110 17.28 0.49 -1.34
N LEU A 111 16.84 0.12 -0.13
CA LEU A 111 17.27 -1.09 0.58
C LEU A 111 16.07 -1.74 1.30
N SER A 112 16.06 -3.07 1.38
CA SER A 112 15.20 -3.82 2.31
C SER A 112 16.08 -4.41 3.40
N LEU A 113 15.66 -4.25 4.66
CA LEU A 113 16.37 -4.69 5.87
C LEU A 113 15.57 -5.77 6.61
#